data_AF-A0A392TLF4-F1
#
_entry.id   AF-A0A392TLF4-F1
#
_cell.length_a   1.000
_cell.length_b   1.000
_cell.length_c   1.000
_cell.angle_alpha   90.00
_cell.angle_beta   90.00
_cell.angle_gamma   90.00
#
_symmetry.space_group_name_H-M   'P 1'
#
loop_
_entity.id
_entity.type
_entity.pdbx_description
1 polymer ?
#
loop_
_entity_poly.entity_id
_entity_poly.type
_entity_poly.pdbx_seq_one_letter_code
_entity_poly.pdbx_strand_id
1 'polypeptide(L)' 'MEQPVDFESLGANSFDVKKLFQDQGWLGYFDILNGPVYTQLVKDFWKRCDIITQEEADKEYNNKVAEDPENNR' A
#
# COMPACT_ATOMS: atom_id res chain seq x y z
N MET A 1 20.08 5.62 -1.85
CA MET A 1 18.90 6.42 -1.43
C MET A 1 18.89 6.38 0.08
N GLU A 2 18.65 7.49 0.76
CA GLU A 2 18.48 7.48 2.21
C GLU A 2 17.19 6.72 2.55
N GLN A 3 17.27 5.81 3.52
CA GLN A 3 16.12 5.14 4.08
C GLN A 3 15.38 6.12 4.99
N PRO A 4 14.08 6.40 4.77
CA PRO A 4 13.34 7.33 5.61
C PRO A 4 13.31 6.94 7.09
N VAL A 5 13.39 5.63 7.37
CA VAL A 5 13.42 5.09 8.74
C VAL A 5 14.51 4.02 8.84
N ASP A 6 15.54 4.32 9.62
CA ASP A 6 16.63 3.42 9.98
C ASP A 6 16.61 3.13 11.49
N PHE A 7 16.10 1.96 11.84
CA PHE A 7 16.01 1.52 13.23
C PHE A 7 17.38 1.21 13.87
N GLU A 8 18.40 0.91 13.07
CA GLU A 8 19.75 0.63 13.59
C GLU A 8 20.42 1.94 14.05
N SER A 9 20.35 2.98 13.22
CA SER A 9 20.82 4.32 13.58
C SER A 9 20.07 4.90 14.78
N LEU A 10 18.75 4.72 14.85
CA LEU A 10 17.95 5.15 16.00
C LEU A 10 18.38 4.45 17.29
N GLY A 11 18.59 3.12 17.24
CA GLY A 11 19.07 2.35 18.37
C GLY A 11 20.45 2.79 18.85
N ALA A 12 21.39 3.06 17.93
CA ALA A 12 22.72 3.57 18.25
C ALA A 12 22.68 4.94 18.95
N ASN A 13 21.62 5.73 18.73
CA ASN A 13 21.37 7.03 19.36
C ASN A 13 20.46 6.92 20.60
N SER A 14 20.35 5.74 21.21
CA SER A 14 19.52 5.47 22.40
C SER A 14 18.00 5.61 22.21
N PHE A 15 17.51 5.53 20.97
CA PHE A 15 16.09 5.47 20.63
C PHE A 15 15.70 4.06 20.17
N ASP A 16 15.44 3.15 21.11
CA ASP A 16 14.97 1.79 20.79
C ASP A 16 13.44 1.74 20.70
N VAL A 17 12.92 2.16 19.54
CA VAL A 17 11.48 2.14 19.23
C VAL A 17 11.09 0.99 18.30
N LYS A 18 12.05 0.17 17.84
CA LYS A 18 11.80 -0.88 16.85
C LYS A 18 10.76 -1.87 17.35
N LYS A 19 10.86 -2.27 18.62
CA LYS A 19 9.93 -3.21 19.25
C LYS A 19 8.49 -2.68 19.29
N LEU A 20 8.31 -1.39 19.55
CA LEU A 20 7.00 -0.74 19.57
C LEU A 20 6.26 -0.88 18.23
N PHE A 21 6.96 -0.70 17.11
CA PHE A 21 6.38 -0.84 15.78
C PHE A 21 6.25 -2.30 15.34
N GLN A 22 7.15 -3.17 15.80
CA GLN A 22 7.06 -4.61 15.58
C GLN A 22 5.81 -5.20 16.23
N ASP A 23 5.54 -4.85 17.48
CA ASP A 23 4.37 -5.34 18.23
C ASP A 23 3.05 -4.87 17.60
N GLN A 24 3.07 -3.76 16.86
CA GLN A 24 1.93 -3.27 16.09
C GLN A 24 1.81 -3.91 14.68
N GLY A 25 2.82 -4.68 14.23
CA GLY A 25 2.85 -5.28 12.90
C GLY A 25 3.28 -4.34 11.77
N TRP A 26 3.93 -3.21 12.09
CA TRP A 26 4.25 -2.16 11.11
C TRP A 26 5.56 -2.39 10.33
N LEU A 27 6.37 -3.40 10.67
CA LEU A 27 7.67 -3.60 10.02
C LEU A 27 7.56 -3.73 8.50
N GLY A 28 6.55 -4.46 7.99
CA GLY A 28 6.34 -4.60 6.56
C GLY A 28 6.03 -3.28 5.84
N TYR A 29 5.42 -2.31 6.53
CA TYR A 29 5.20 -0.97 5.97
C TYR A 29 6.52 -0.21 5.80
N PHE A 30 7.42 -0.29 6.78
CA PHE A 30 8.75 0.32 6.67
C PHE A 30 9.62 -0.36 5.61
N ASP A 31 9.47 -1.68 5.42
CA ASP A 31 10.14 -2.41 4.34
C ASP A 31 9.68 -1.92 2.96
N ILE A 32 8.39 -1.64 2.79
CA ILE A 32 7.83 -1.05 1.56
C ILE A 32 8.34 0.37 1.34
N LEU A 33 8.38 1.20 2.39
CA LEU A 33 8.89 2.57 2.32
C LEU A 33 10.38 2.64 1.95
N ASN A 34 11.18 1.71 2.48
CA ASN A 34 12.59 1.57 2.17
C ASN A 34 12.85 0.84 0.85
N GLY A 35 11.80 0.26 0.26
CA GLY A 35 11.86 -0.45 -1.00
C GLY A 35 12.05 0.48 -2.21
N PRO A 36 12.45 -0.08 -3.37
CA PRO A 36 12.58 0.70 -4.59
C PRO A 36 11.24 1.32 -4.99
N VAL A 37 11.19 2.66 -5.00
CA VAL A 37 10.06 3.38 -5.59
C VAL A 37 10.19 3.30 -7.11
N TYR A 38 9.45 2.40 -7.75
CA TYR A 38 9.42 2.26 -9.20
C TYR A 38 8.59 3.36 -9.86
N THR A 39 9.05 4.61 -9.75
CA THR A 39 8.38 5.79 -10.31
C THR A 39 8.06 5.65 -11.79
N GLN A 40 8.92 4.97 -12.56
CA GLN A 40 8.68 4.70 -13.98
C GLN A 40 7.59 3.64 -14.20
N LEU A 41 7.58 2.57 -13.41
CA LEU A 41 6.52 1.56 -13.45
C LEU A 41 5.16 2.17 -13.13
N VAL A 42 5.07 3.00 -12.09
CA VAL A 42 3.83 3.71 -11.71
C VAL A 42 3.36 4.61 -12.85
N LYS A 43 4.27 5.36 -13.49
CA LYS A 43 3.93 6.20 -14.65
C LYS A 43 3.45 5.39 -15.86
N ASP A 44 4.11 4.29 -16.16
CA ASP A 44 3.76 3.45 -17.30
C ASP A 44 2.48 2.65 -17.06
N PHE A 45 2.20 2.29 -15.80
CA PHE A 45 0.91 1.75 -15.37
C PHE A 45 -0.19 2.81 -15.54
N TRP A 46 0.04 4.03 -15.05
CA TRP A 46 -0.92 5.14 -15.14
C TRP A 46 -1.30 5.49 -16.59
N LYS A 47 -0.34 5.47 -17.51
CA LYS A 47 -0.60 5.69 -18.96
C LYS A 47 -1.48 4.61 -19.60
N ARG A 48 -1.54 3.43 -18.99
CA ARG A 48 -2.31 2.27 -19.46
C ARG A 48 -3.58 2.02 -18.66
N CYS A 49 -3.86 2.85 -17.65
CA CYS A 49 -5.09 2.73 -16.87
C CYS A 49 -6.28 3.18 -17.73
N ASP A 50 -7.31 2.34 -17.78
CA ASP A 50 -8.61 2.75 -18.28
C ASP A 50 -9.23 3.74 -17.30
N ILE A 51 -9.80 4.83 -17.83
CA ILE A 51 -10.57 5.77 -17.02
C ILE A 51 -11.97 5.18 -16.88
N ILE A 52 -12.28 4.64 -15.71
CA ILE A 52 -13.61 4.12 -15.38
C ILE A 52 -14.43 5.28 -14.83
N THR A 53 -15.57 5.56 -15.46
CA THR A 53 -16.55 6.54 -14.96
C THR A 53 -17.26 6.01 -13.71
N GLN A 54 -17.85 6.91 -12.92
CA GLN A 54 -18.62 6.51 -11.75
C GLN A 54 -19.77 5.56 -12.14
N GLU A 55 -20.45 5.81 -13.26
CA GLU A 55 -21.53 4.93 -13.75
C GLU A 55 -21.03 3.52 -14.09
N GLU A 56 -19.85 3.39 -14.70
CA GLU A 56 -19.25 2.08 -15.01
C GLU A 56 -18.83 1.33 -13.74
N ALA A 57 -18.27 2.05 -12.77
CA ALA A 57 -17.91 1.48 -11.47
C ALA A 57 -19.15 1.00 -10.70
N ASP A 58 -20.21 1.80 -10.66
CA ASP A 58 -21.48 1.47 -10.01
C ASP A 58 -22.14 0.27 -10.69
N LYS A 59 -22.07 0.20 -12.02
CA LYS A 59 -22.57 -0.93 -12.81
C LYS A 59 -21.80 -2.21 -12.51
N GLU A 60 -20.46 -2.16 -12.48
CA GLU A 60 -19.65 -3.34 -12.14
C GLU A 60 -19.91 -3.81 -10.71
N TYR A 61 -19.99 -2.88 -9.76
CA TYR A 61 -20.33 -3.20 -8.37
C TYR A 61 -21.69 -3.91 -8.27
N ASN A 62 -22.73 -3.36 -8.89
CA ASN A 62 -24.07 -3.97 -8.90
C ASN A 62 -24.06 -5.36 -9.54
N ASN A 63 -23.26 -5.57 -10.59
CA ASN A 63 -23.11 -6.89 -11.21
C ASN A 63 -22.47 -7.89 -10.24
N LYS A 64 -21.40 -7.51 -9.53
CA LYS A 64 -20.74 -8.39 -8.55
C LYS A 64 -21.63 -8.71 -7.35
N VAL A 65 -22.44 -7.75 -6.90
CA VAL A 65 -23.46 -8.00 -5.87
C VAL A 65 -24.52 -8.97 -6.39
N ALA A 66 -24.94 -8.87 -7.66
CA ALA A 66 -25.91 -9.77 -8.25
C ALA A 66 -25.37 -11.21 -8.46
N GLU A 67 -24.05 -11.37 -8.67
CA GLU A 67 -23.40 -12.67 -8.82
C GLU A 67 -23.40 -13.50 -7.53
N ASP A 68 -23.24 -12.86 -6.37
CA ASP A 68 -23.33 -13.52 -5.05
C ASP A 68 -23.92 -12.57 -4.00
N PRO A 69 -25.25 -12.44 -3.93
CA PRO A 69 -25.91 -11.47 -3.05
C PRO A 69 -25.74 -11.75 -1.56
N GLU A 70 -25.39 -12.99 -1.18
CA GLU A 70 -25.23 -13.35 0.22
C GLU A 70 -23.86 -12.94 0.75
N ASN A 71 -22.82 -13.05 -0.08
CA ASN A 71 -21.44 -12.78 0.32
C ASN A 71 -20.90 -11.43 -0.18
N ASN A 72 -21.42 -10.87 -1.27
CA ASN A 72 -21.01 -9.59 -1.82
C ASN A 72 -22.00 -8.50 -1.41
N ARG A 73 -21.59 -7.62 -0.49
CA ARG A 73 -22.36 -6.46 -0.03
C ARG A 73 -21.54 -5.19 -0.19
#